data_AF-A0A7K3NLH1-F1
#
_entry.id   AF-A0A7K3NLH1-F1
#
_cell.length_a   1.000
_cell.length_b   1.000
_cell.length_c   1.000
_cell.angle_alpha   90.00
_cell.angle_beta   90.00
_cell.angle_gamma   90.00
#
_symmetry.space_group_name_H-M   'P 1'
#
loop_
_entity.id
_entity.type
_entity.pdbx_description
1 polymer ?
#
loop_
_entity_poly.entity_id
_entity_poly.type
_entity_poly.pdbx_seq_one_letter_code
_entity_poly.pdbx_strand_id
1 'polypeptide(L)'
;MAKNYVGDIGLAVVLDTGVDLTLATGCKILVQLPDGTTTEWSGTKSGTTISHATVAGELAQSGVYRLHAAFTLGGWTGVGEVACMTIYERFGGCAS
;
A
#
# COMPACT_ATOMS: atom_id res chain seq x y z
N MET A 1 8.17 2.22 -17.36
CA MET A 1 8.65 1.27 -16.33
C MET A 1 9.12 2.08 -15.13
N ALA A 2 8.25 2.25 -14.12
CA ALA A 2 8.62 2.94 -12.89
C ALA A 2 9.17 1.90 -11.91
N LYS A 3 10.43 2.04 -11.52
CA LYS A 3 10.98 1.30 -10.36
C LYS A 3 10.78 2.20 -9.15
N ASN A 4 10.25 1.65 -8.07
CA ASN A 4 10.07 2.34 -6.80
C ASN A 4 11.29 2.11 -5.93
N TYR A 5 11.78 3.16 -5.29
CA TYR A 5 12.99 3.09 -4.47
C TYR A 5 12.70 3.37 -3.01
N VAL A 6 13.58 2.86 -2.15
CA VAL A 6 13.59 3.18 -0.71
C VAL A 6 13.65 4.70 -0.54
N GLY A 7 12.72 5.21 0.28
CA GLY A 7 12.60 6.64 0.59
C GLY A 7 11.79 7.46 -0.43
N ASP A 8 11.15 6.84 -1.43
CA ASP A 8 10.26 7.58 -2.34
C ASP A 8 9.00 8.10 -1.60
N ILE A 9 8.72 9.39 -1.79
CA ILE A 9 7.59 10.10 -1.17
C ILE A 9 6.65 10.56 -2.29
N GLY A 10 5.34 10.45 -2.06
CA GLY A 10 4.31 10.86 -3.02
C GLY A 10 4.01 9.80 -4.08
N LEU A 11 4.44 8.56 -3.90
CA LEU A 11 4.03 7.46 -4.77
C LEU A 11 2.55 7.19 -4.56
N ALA A 12 1.76 7.32 -5.62
CA ALA A 12 0.34 6.97 -5.60
C ALA A 12 0.17 5.45 -5.65
N VAL A 13 -0.21 4.87 -4.51
CA VAL A 13 -0.61 3.47 -4.38
C VAL A 13 -2.11 3.41 -4.54
N VAL A 14 -2.59 2.74 -5.59
CA VAL A 14 -4.01 2.60 -5.90
C VAL A 14 -4.35 1.12 -5.93
N LEU A 15 -5.28 0.70 -5.08
CA LEU A 15 -5.77 -0.67 -5.00
C LEU A 15 -7.24 -0.71 -5.39
N ASP A 16 -7.59 -1.53 -6.38
CA ASP A 16 -8.98 -1.79 -6.72
C ASP A 16 -9.53 -2.93 -5.88
N THR A 17 -10.71 -2.72 -5.30
CA THR A 17 -11.40 -3.75 -4.51
C THR A 17 -12.46 -4.49 -5.33
N GLY A 18 -12.82 -3.98 -6.52
CA GLY A 18 -13.90 -4.52 -7.35
C GLY A 18 -15.31 -4.34 -6.77
N VAL A 19 -15.43 -3.72 -5.59
CA VAL A 19 -16.70 -3.46 -4.89
C VAL A 19 -16.90 -1.96 -4.79
N ASP A 20 -18.15 -1.50 -4.89
CA ASP A 20 -18.44 -0.08 -4.68
C ASP A 20 -18.18 0.33 -3.22
N LEU A 21 -17.23 1.24 -3.03
CA LEU A 21 -16.79 1.73 -1.72
C LEU A 21 -17.49 3.04 -1.33
N THR A 22 -18.52 3.48 -2.05
CA THR A 22 -19.19 4.78 -1.81
C THR A 22 -19.66 4.89 -0.35
N LEU A 23 -20.23 3.80 0.18
CA LEU A 23 -20.70 3.70 1.56
C LEU A 23 -19.66 3.11 2.54
N ALA A 24 -18.47 2.75 2.08
CA ALA A 24 -17.46 2.15 2.94
C ALA A 24 -16.89 3.17 3.93
N THR A 25 -16.62 2.77 5.16
CA THR A 25 -15.95 3.56 6.19
C THR A 25 -14.69 2.84 6.64
N GLY A 26 -13.78 3.54 7.33
CA GLY A 26 -12.54 2.95 7.83
C GLY A 26 -11.62 2.39 6.74
N CYS A 27 -11.64 2.99 5.54
CA CYS A 27 -10.81 2.57 4.42
C CYS A 27 -9.32 2.77 4.74
N LYS A 28 -8.56 1.69 4.65
CA LYS A 28 -7.11 1.67 4.92
C LYS A 28 -6.41 0.65 4.04
N ILE A 29 -5.10 0.76 3.95
CA ILE A 29 -4.26 -0.23 3.27
C ILE A 29 -3.41 -0.92 4.32
N LEU A 30 -3.63 -2.22 4.50
CA LEU A 30 -2.80 -3.05 5.35
C LEU A 30 -1.54 -3.41 4.58
N VAL A 31 -0.37 -3.10 5.13
CA VAL A 31 0.90 -3.32 4.46
C VAL A 31 1.76 -4.23 5.30
N GLN A 32 2.17 -5.35 4.72
CA GLN A 32 3.22 -6.19 5.25
C GLN A 32 4.55 -5.79 4.60
N LEU A 33 5.46 -5.30 5.44
CA LEU A 33 6.85 -5.01 5.13
C LEU A 33 7.60 -6.31 4.81
N PRO A 34 8.74 -6.23 4.09
CA PRO A 34 9.54 -7.41 3.77
C PRO A 34 10.09 -8.16 4.99
N ASP A 35 10.33 -7.46 6.12
CA ASP A 35 10.69 -8.09 7.40
C ASP A 35 9.51 -8.82 8.09
N GLY A 36 8.32 -8.82 7.49
CA GLY A 36 7.10 -9.44 8.03
C GLY A 36 6.29 -8.55 8.97
N THR A 37 6.84 -7.41 9.39
CA THR A 37 6.14 -6.38 10.16
C THR A 37 4.93 -5.87 9.38
N THR A 38 3.79 -5.71 10.04
CA THR A 38 2.58 -5.13 9.45
C THR A 38 2.36 -3.71 9.91
N THR A 39 2.01 -2.82 9.00
CA THR A 39 1.61 -1.44 9.26
C THR A 39 0.29 -1.14 8.53
N GLU A 40 -0.34 -0.02 8.88
CA GLU A 40 -1.59 0.44 8.29
C GLU A 40 -1.40 1.82 7.70
N TRP A 41 -1.76 1.98 6.42
CA TRP A 41 -1.76 3.27 5.74
C TRP A 41 -3.18 3.79 5.60
N SER A 42 -3.34 5.11 5.75
CA SER A 42 -4.64 5.76 5.53
C SER A 42 -5.06 5.65 4.07
N GLY A 43 -6.27 5.18 3.79
CA GLY A 43 -6.76 5.05 2.42
C GLY A 43 -7.85 6.07 2.11
N THR A 44 -7.74 6.74 0.96
CA THR A 44 -8.85 7.54 0.41
C THR A 44 -9.61 6.70 -0.61
N LYS A 45 -10.90 6.48 -0.35
CA LYS A 45 -11.76 5.70 -1.25
C LYS A 45 -12.25 6.55 -2.43
N SER A 46 -12.33 5.97 -3.62
CA SER A 46 -12.88 6.59 -4.83
C SER A 46 -13.50 5.52 -5.73
N GLY A 47 -14.83 5.51 -5.84
CA GLY A 47 -15.56 4.45 -6.55
C GLY A 47 -15.26 3.08 -5.97
N THR A 48 -14.54 2.25 -6.70
CA THR A 48 -14.11 0.90 -6.28
C THR A 48 -12.67 0.83 -5.75
N THR A 49 -11.96 1.95 -5.77
CA THR A 49 -10.52 2.01 -5.49
C THR A 49 -10.21 2.66 -4.14
N ILE A 50 -9.11 2.24 -3.51
CA ILE A 50 -8.50 2.89 -2.35
C ILE A 50 -7.12 3.40 -2.77
N SER A 51 -6.91 4.71 -2.62
CA SER A 51 -5.67 5.38 -2.98
C SER A 51 -4.96 5.92 -1.74
N HIS A 52 -3.65 5.78 -1.69
CA HIS A 52 -2.77 6.39 -0.68
C HIS A 52 -1.53 6.96 -1.35
N ALA A 53 -1.04 8.10 -0.86
CA ALA A 53 0.23 8.67 -1.28
C ALA A 53 1.28 8.37 -0.22
N THR A 54 2.37 7.70 -0.60
CA THR A 54 3.41 7.33 0.37
C THR A 54 4.00 8.56 1.06
N VAL A 55 4.19 8.48 2.38
CA VAL A 55 4.84 9.53 3.17
C VAL A 55 6.26 9.14 3.56
N ALA A 56 7.01 10.11 4.07
CA ALA A 56 8.37 9.88 4.56
C ALA A 56 8.38 8.77 5.62
N GLY A 57 9.21 7.75 5.41
CA GLY A 57 9.38 6.63 6.34
C GLY A 57 8.53 5.39 6.05
N GLU A 58 7.53 5.44 5.15
CA GLU A 58 6.74 4.25 4.81
C GLU A 58 7.49 3.27 3.90
N LEU A 59 8.30 3.79 2.96
CA LEU A 59 9.17 3.01 2.09
C LEU A 59 10.60 2.93 2.65
N ALA A 60 10.74 2.57 3.93
CA ALA A 60 12.04 2.52 4.60
C ALA A 60 12.88 1.26 4.30
N GLN A 61 12.27 0.21 3.73
CA GLN A 61 12.92 -1.08 3.49
C GLN A 61 12.91 -1.42 2.00
N SER A 62 13.96 -2.10 1.54
CA SER A 62 13.98 -2.72 0.21
C SER A 62 13.39 -4.12 0.30
N GLY A 63 12.67 -4.54 -0.74
CA GLY A 63 12.04 -5.86 -0.80
C GLY A 63 10.61 -5.84 -1.28
N VAL A 64 9.91 -6.96 -1.05
CA VAL A 64 8.52 -7.14 -1.49
C VAL A 64 7.57 -6.72 -0.37
N TYR A 65 6.80 -5.68 -0.66
CA TYR A 65 5.70 -5.19 0.17
C TYR A 65 4.41 -5.87 -0.30
N ARG A 66 3.63 -6.39 0.64
CA ARG A 66 2.30 -6.94 0.34
C ARG A 66 1.24 -6.01 0.89
N LEU A 67 0.31 -5.59 0.03
CA LEU A 67 -0.72 -4.63 0.37
C LEU A 67 -2.11 -5.25 0.23
N HIS A 68 -2.96 -5.01 1.22
CA HIS A 68 -4.37 -5.35 1.20
C HIS A 68 -5.20 -4.10 1.38
N ALA A 69 -6.13 -3.85 0.47
CA ALA A 69 -7.17 -2.86 0.68
C ALA A 69 -8.14 -3.38 1.76
N ALA A 70 -8.30 -2.66 2.87
CA ALA A 70 -9.25 -3.01 3.92
C ALA A 70 -10.31 -1.92 4.05
N PHE A 71 -11.55 -2.33 4.21
CA PHE A 71 -12.69 -1.42 4.29
C PHE A 71 -13.83 -2.02 5.11
N THR A 72 -14.68 -1.16 5.67
CA THR A 72 -15.87 -1.57 6.40
C THR A 72 -17.12 -1.05 5.70
N LEU A 73 -17.99 -1.94 5.25
CA LEU A 73 -19.26 -1.61 4.61
C LEU A 73 -20.41 -2.00 5.54
N GLY A 74 -20.96 -1.00 6.24
CA GLY A 74 -21.97 -1.24 7.29
C GLY A 74 -21.41 -2.10 8.43
N GLY A 75 -21.94 -3.32 8.60
CA GLY A 75 -21.47 -4.29 9.60
C GLY A 75 -20.42 -5.30 9.09
N TRP A 76 -20.03 -5.23 7.81
CA TRP A 76 -19.10 -6.16 7.21
C TRP A 76 -17.73 -5.50 7.01
N THR A 77 -16.65 -6.18 7.40
CA THR A 77 -15.28 -5.77 7.09
C THR A 77 -14.74 -6.68 6.00
N GLY A 78 -14.37 -6.09 4.87
CA GLY A 78 -13.80 -6.75 3.72
C GLY A 78 -12.32 -6.44 3.56
N VAL A 79 -11.59 -7.40 2.99
CA VAL A 79 -10.24 -7.20 2.46
C VAL A 79 -10.24 -7.50 0.97
N GLY A 80 -9.62 -6.63 0.19
CA GLY A 80 -9.38 -6.82 -1.24
C GLY A 80 -8.23 -7.81 -1.51
N GLU A 81 -7.91 -8.01 -2.78
CA GLU A 81 -6.81 -8.87 -3.21
C GLU A 81 -5.43 -8.35 -2.73
N VAL A 82 -4.49 -9.28 -2.53
CA VAL A 82 -3.09 -8.94 -2.21
C VAL A 82 -2.44 -8.32 -3.45
N ALA A 83 -2.01 -7.08 -3.34
CA ALA A 83 -1.08 -6.48 -4.30
C ALA A 83 0.36 -6.64 -3.79
N CYS A 84 1.27 -7.01 -4.68
CA CYS A 84 2.70 -7.10 -4.38
C CYS A 84 3.45 -5.95 -5.05
N MET A 85 4.15 -5.15 -4.25
CA MET A 85 4.98 -4.04 -4.72
C MET A 85 6.44 -4.32 -4.37
N THR A 86 7.35 -4.21 -5.35
CA THR A 86 8.79 -4.40 -5.10
C THR A 86 9.49 -3.06 -4.98
N ILE A 87 10.12 -2.80 -3.84
CA ILE A 87 10.90 -1.60 -3.56
C ILE A 87 12.39 -1.93 -3.68
N TYR A 88 13.11 -1.16 -4.49
CA TYR A 88 14.54 -1.32 -4.74
C TYR A 88 15.36 -0.39 -3.87
N GLU A 89 16.59 -0.79 -3.53
CA GLU A 89 17.54 0.12 -2.90
C GLU A 89 17.95 1.24 -3.86
N ARG A 90 18.09 2.45 -3.34
CA ARG A 90 18.46 3.63 -4.12
C ARG A 90 19.91 3.59 -4.64
N PHE A 91 20.79 2.91 -3.90
CA PHE A 91 22.23 2.78 -4.21
C PHE A 91 22.78 1.38 -3.92
N GLY A 92 22.00 0.32 -4.17
CA GLY A 92 22.46 -1.07 -3.97
C GLY A 92 23.48 -1.49 -5.03
N GLY A 93 24.78 -1.22 -4.80
CA GLY A 93 25.85 -1.69 -5.67
C GLY A 93 27.13 -0.84 -5.70
N CYS A 94 27.70 -0.47 -4.56
CA CYS A 94 29.15 -0.24 -4.48
C CYS A 94 29.64 -0.96 -3.23
N ALA A 95 29.95 -2.25 -3.37
CA ALA A 95 30.69 -2.97 -2.34
C ALA A 95 32.09 -2.35 -2.29
N SER A 96 32.42 -1.73 -1.17
CA SER A 96 33.77 -1.31 -0.79
C SER A 96 34.67 -2.52 -0.52
#